data_AF-A0A4R5NGS0-F1
#
_entry.id   AF-A0A4R5NGS0-F1
#
_cell.length_a   1.000
_cell.length_b   1.000
_cell.length_c   1.000
_cell.angle_alpha   90.00
_cell.angle_beta   90.00
_cell.angle_gamma   90.00
#
_symmetry.space_group_name_H-M   'P 1'
#
loop_
_entity.id
_entity.type
_entity.pdbx_description
1 polymer ?
#
loop_
_entity_poly.entity_id
_entity_poly.type
_entity_poly.pdbx_seq_one_letter_code
_entity_poly.pdbx_strand_id
1 'polypeptide(L)'
;MKISKKVWFDSIGVGLFTLVYSLIMTGFSLWMGAAAFIAVSYFFGAGFPKDKIWNISASFVAGIVWGVIAYQFLQIPAISGLWASSIMFGLMTFLALFLQGTIMKFTMVPAWLITWGTFMLIVSNIKIASWPLFIFELLASMLMGIFVIGYASDFFNKIMFHFFPEEKKEKQANGLPDDAHHSA
;
A
#
# COMPACT_ATOMS: atom_id res chain seq x y z
N MET A 1 4.50 -30.74 -2.80
CA MET A 1 4.64 -29.52 -1.99
C MET A 1 3.27 -29.22 -1.37
N LYS A 2 3.12 -29.24 -0.04
CA LYS A 2 1.83 -28.90 0.61
C LYS A 2 1.75 -27.38 0.72
N ILE A 3 0.85 -26.75 -0.03
CA ILE A 3 0.58 -25.32 0.07
C ILE A 3 -0.05 -25.04 1.44
N SER A 4 0.42 -24.02 2.15
CA SER A 4 -0.14 -23.66 3.46
C SER A 4 -1.56 -23.11 3.30
N LYS A 5 -2.44 -23.34 4.30
CA LYS A 5 -3.81 -22.82 4.26
C LYS A 5 -3.83 -21.30 4.14
N LYS A 6 -2.85 -20.63 4.76
CA LYS A 6 -2.63 -19.19 4.63
C LYS A 6 -2.45 -18.73 3.18
N VAL A 7 -1.53 -19.35 2.43
CA VAL A 7 -1.31 -19.00 1.03
C VAL A 7 -2.58 -19.23 0.20
N TRP A 8 -3.34 -20.27 0.52
CA TRP A 8 -4.61 -20.57 -0.15
C TRP A 8 -5.67 -19.50 0.10
N PHE A 9 -5.87 -19.12 1.36
CA PHE A 9 -6.86 -18.09 1.73
C PHE A 9 -6.47 -16.72 1.22
N ASP A 10 -5.20 -16.30 1.38
CA ASP A 10 -4.69 -15.04 0.84
C ASP A 10 -4.90 -14.95 -0.68
N SER A 11 -4.61 -16.03 -1.41
CA SER A 11 -4.76 -16.07 -2.87
C SER A 11 -6.22 -15.93 -3.32
N ILE A 12 -7.15 -16.60 -2.64
CA ILE A 12 -8.58 -16.49 -2.94
C ILE A 12 -9.10 -15.11 -2.59
N GLY A 13 -8.81 -14.62 -1.39
CA GLY A 13 -9.29 -13.32 -0.94
C GLY A 13 -8.82 -12.23 -1.88
N VAL A 14 -7.51 -12.13 -2.12
CA VAL A 14 -6.95 -11.08 -2.99
C VAL A 14 -7.48 -11.22 -4.41
N GLY A 15 -7.54 -12.43 -4.97
CA GLY A 15 -8.07 -12.67 -6.31
C GLY A 15 -9.53 -12.26 -6.46
N LEU A 16 -10.39 -12.65 -5.51
CA LEU A 16 -11.81 -12.33 -5.53
C LEU A 16 -12.06 -10.82 -5.39
N PHE A 17 -11.41 -10.17 -4.42
CA PHE A 17 -11.58 -8.73 -4.24
C PHE A 17 -10.94 -7.91 -5.36
N THR A 18 -9.90 -8.43 -6.01
CA THR A 18 -9.37 -7.85 -7.25
C THR A 18 -10.41 -7.90 -8.38
N LEU A 19 -11.16 -9.00 -8.50
CA LEU A 19 -12.24 -9.13 -9.48
C LEU A 19 -13.36 -8.13 -9.17
N VAL A 20 -13.83 -8.08 -7.91
CA VAL A 20 -14.86 -7.12 -7.46
C VAL A 20 -14.42 -5.69 -7.75
N TYR A 21 -13.19 -5.34 -7.39
CA TYR A 21 -12.62 -4.04 -7.68
C TYR A 21 -12.61 -3.75 -9.18
N SER A 22 -12.18 -4.70 -10.02
CA SER A 22 -12.14 -4.53 -11.48
C SER A 22 -13.53 -4.29 -12.09
N LEU A 23 -14.57 -4.94 -11.54
CA LEU A 23 -15.96 -4.69 -11.95
C LEU A 23 -16.43 -3.28 -11.58
N ILE A 24 -16.10 -2.80 -10.37
CA ILE A 24 -16.41 -1.43 -9.95
C ILE A 24 -15.70 -0.44 -10.88
N MET A 25 -14.41 -0.63 -11.11
CA MET A 25 -13.61 0.23 -11.97
C MET A 25 -14.18 0.34 -13.39
N THR A 26 -14.51 -0.81 -13.99
CA THR A 26 -15.08 -0.87 -15.33
C THR A 26 -16.49 -0.27 -15.36
N GLY A 27 -17.33 -0.60 -14.37
CA GLY A 27 -18.72 -0.15 -14.29
C GLY A 27 -18.87 1.37 -14.08
N PHE A 28 -17.95 1.99 -13.35
CA PHE A 28 -17.93 3.44 -13.13
C PHE A 28 -17.02 4.21 -14.10
N SER A 29 -16.41 3.53 -15.08
CA SER A 29 -15.47 4.14 -16.05
C SER A 29 -14.31 4.90 -15.39
N LEU A 30 -13.86 4.44 -14.22
CA LEU A 30 -12.77 5.05 -13.48
C LEU A 30 -11.45 4.71 -14.20
N TRP A 31 -10.71 5.72 -14.66
CA TRP A 31 -9.53 5.50 -15.51
C TRP A 31 -8.25 5.20 -14.70
N MET A 32 -8.18 5.63 -13.44
CA MET A 32 -7.00 5.47 -12.57
C MET A 32 -6.93 4.14 -11.83
N GLY A 33 -7.53 3.08 -12.40
CA GLY A 33 -7.63 1.79 -11.73
C GLY A 33 -6.32 1.17 -11.31
N ALA A 34 -5.28 1.40 -12.11
CA ALA A 34 -3.93 0.92 -11.85
C ALA A 34 -3.33 1.51 -10.56
N ALA A 35 -3.71 2.74 -10.18
CA ALA A 35 -3.19 3.39 -8.97
C ALA A 35 -3.53 2.60 -7.69
N ALA A 36 -4.70 1.95 -7.66
CA ALA A 36 -5.09 1.07 -6.56
C ALA A 36 -4.17 -0.15 -6.44
N PHE A 37 -3.76 -0.74 -7.56
CA PHE A 37 -2.85 -1.87 -7.57
C PHE A 37 -1.46 -1.48 -7.11
N ILE A 38 -0.96 -0.32 -7.54
CA ILE A 38 0.32 0.22 -7.07
C ILE A 38 0.28 0.40 -5.55
N ALA A 39 -0.78 1.03 -5.03
CA ALA A 39 -0.95 1.21 -3.58
C ALA A 39 -1.01 -0.13 -2.84
N VAL A 40 -1.91 -1.03 -3.26
CA VAL A 40 -2.20 -2.23 -2.49
C VAL A 40 -1.10 -3.28 -2.57
N SER A 41 -0.39 -3.39 -3.70
CA SER A 41 0.70 -4.35 -3.88
C SER A 41 1.83 -4.15 -2.87
N TYR A 42 2.15 -2.89 -2.56
CA TYR A 42 3.11 -2.57 -1.53
C TYR A 42 2.63 -3.02 -0.14
N PHE A 43 1.42 -2.66 0.26
CA PHE A 43 0.92 -2.98 1.61
C PHE A 43 0.60 -4.47 1.78
N PHE A 44 0.22 -5.19 0.72
CA PHE A 44 0.11 -6.65 0.77
C PHE A 44 1.48 -7.31 0.94
N GLY A 45 2.47 -6.91 0.13
CA GLY A 45 3.81 -7.48 0.19
C GLY A 45 4.52 -7.21 1.52
N ALA A 46 4.32 -6.02 2.10
CA ALA A 46 4.92 -5.61 3.37
C ALA A 46 4.19 -6.11 4.62
N GLY A 47 2.99 -6.70 4.47
CA GLY A 47 2.08 -6.99 5.57
C GLY A 47 1.19 -5.78 5.89
N PHE A 48 -0.10 -5.89 5.59
CA PHE A 48 -1.03 -4.76 5.59
C PHE A 48 -1.24 -4.19 7.01
N PRO A 49 -0.86 -2.93 7.31
CA PRO A 49 -0.93 -2.36 8.65
C PRO A 49 -2.35 -1.81 8.93
N LYS A 50 -3.23 -2.69 9.42
CA LYS A 50 -4.68 -2.47 9.60
C LYS A 50 -5.03 -1.35 10.58
N ASP A 51 -4.22 -1.21 11.63
CA ASP A 51 -4.34 -0.17 12.65
C ASP A 51 -3.98 1.22 12.10
N LYS A 52 -3.34 1.27 10.94
CA LYS A 52 -2.78 2.50 10.34
C LYS A 52 -3.47 2.90 9.04
N ILE A 53 -4.66 2.37 8.74
CA ILE A 53 -5.40 2.70 7.50
C ILE A 53 -5.65 4.21 7.36
N TRP A 54 -5.96 4.89 8.46
CA TRP A 54 -6.12 6.34 8.47
C TRP A 54 -4.80 7.08 8.23
N ASN A 55 -3.69 6.56 8.75
CA ASN A 55 -2.34 7.06 8.48
C ASN A 55 -1.98 6.87 6.99
N ILE A 56 -2.31 5.72 6.38
CA ILE A 56 -2.15 5.47 4.93
C ILE A 56 -2.93 6.54 4.16
N SER A 57 -4.19 6.74 4.51
CA SER A 57 -5.08 7.68 3.83
C SER A 57 -4.56 9.12 3.91
N ALA A 58 -4.13 9.55 5.09
CA ALA A 58 -3.51 10.87 5.28
C ALA A 58 -2.21 11.02 4.49
N SER A 59 -1.43 9.94 4.38
CA SER A 59 -0.20 9.92 3.58
C SER A 59 -0.48 10.00 2.08
N PHE A 60 -1.59 9.42 1.60
CA PHE A 60 -2.00 9.59 0.21
C PHE A 60 -2.29 11.05 -0.09
N VAL A 61 -3.01 11.74 0.78
CA VAL A 61 -3.24 13.18 0.65
C VAL A 61 -1.92 13.95 0.62
N ALA A 62 -0.99 13.65 1.54
CA ALA A 62 0.33 14.27 1.58
C ALA A 62 1.13 14.03 0.28
N GLY A 63 1.06 12.82 -0.27
CA GLY A 63 1.70 12.46 -1.54
C GLY A 63 1.09 13.17 -2.74
N ILE A 64 -0.23 13.37 -2.78
CA ILE A 64 -0.89 14.19 -3.82
C ILE A 64 -0.40 15.63 -3.71
N VAL A 65 -0.36 16.21 -2.51
CA VAL A 65 0.15 17.57 -2.29
C VAL A 65 1.60 17.69 -2.79
N TRP A 66 2.46 16.72 -2.48
CA TRP A 66 3.83 16.68 -2.99
C TRP A 66 3.89 16.55 -4.52
N GLY A 67 3.01 15.75 -5.11
CA GLY A 67 2.87 15.63 -6.56
C GLY A 67 2.51 16.95 -7.23
N VAL A 68 1.52 17.66 -6.68
CA VAL A 68 1.12 18.98 -7.19
C VAL A 68 2.28 19.96 -7.09
N ILE A 69 2.97 20.02 -5.93
CA ILE A 69 4.13 20.92 -5.74
C ILE A 69 5.25 20.59 -6.74
N ALA A 70 5.61 19.31 -6.88
CA ALA A 70 6.65 18.88 -7.81
C ALA A 70 6.28 19.22 -9.27
N TYR A 71 5.03 18.96 -9.66
CA TYR A 71 4.54 19.29 -10.99
C TYR A 71 4.62 20.79 -11.28
N GLN A 72 4.22 21.64 -10.32
CA GLN A 72 4.29 23.09 -10.45
C GLN A 72 5.73 23.58 -10.60
N PHE A 73 6.67 23.04 -9.83
CA PHE A 73 8.09 23.36 -9.99
C PHE A 73 8.62 22.94 -11.36
N LEU A 74 8.20 21.78 -11.89
CA LEU A 74 8.59 21.34 -13.22
C LEU A 74 7.99 22.17 -14.36
N GLN A 75 6.96 22.99 -14.10
CA GLN A 75 6.49 23.97 -15.09
C GLN A 75 7.45 25.16 -15.24
N ILE A 76 8.37 25.37 -14.30
CA ILE A 76 9.36 26.45 -14.36
C ILE A 76 10.55 25.98 -15.22
N PRO A 77 10.85 26.64 -16.36
CA PRO A 77 11.92 26.20 -17.26
C PRO A 77 13.30 26.11 -16.60
N ALA A 78 13.58 26.95 -15.61
CA ALA A 78 14.83 26.93 -14.85
C ALA A 78 14.97 25.68 -13.95
N ILE A 79 13.86 25.06 -13.56
CA ILE A 79 13.84 23.87 -12.68
C ILE A 79 13.71 22.58 -13.47
N SER A 80 13.04 22.60 -14.63
CA SER A 80 12.79 21.39 -15.43
C SER A 80 14.05 20.76 -16.06
N GLY A 81 15.19 21.45 -16.03
CA GLY A 81 16.48 20.91 -16.45
C GLY A 81 16.99 19.75 -15.59
N LEU A 82 17.87 18.91 -16.14
CA LEU A 82 18.35 17.67 -15.51
C LEU A 82 18.88 17.87 -14.08
N TRP A 83 19.80 18.82 -13.88
CA TRP A 83 20.43 19.05 -12.58
C TRP A 83 19.46 19.68 -11.57
N ALA A 84 18.71 20.71 -12.00
CA ALA A 84 17.80 21.43 -11.14
C ALA A 84 16.64 20.54 -10.66
N SER A 85 16.03 19.77 -11.56
CA SER A 85 14.98 18.81 -11.21
C SER A 85 15.48 17.68 -10.32
N SER A 86 16.70 17.18 -10.54
CA SER A 86 17.31 16.16 -9.66
C SER A 86 17.54 16.69 -8.24
N ILE A 87 18.06 17.92 -8.11
CA ILE A 87 18.23 18.58 -6.81
C ILE A 87 16.87 18.82 -6.14
N MET A 88 15.88 19.30 -6.90
CA MET A 88 14.51 19.50 -6.43
C MET A 88 13.92 18.20 -5.88
N PHE A 89 13.97 17.09 -6.63
CA PHE A 89 13.47 15.79 -6.16
C PHE A 89 14.20 15.30 -4.92
N GLY A 90 15.52 15.48 -4.85
CA GLY A 90 16.33 15.15 -3.68
C GLY A 90 15.89 15.94 -2.43
N LEU A 91 15.75 17.26 -2.56
CA LEU A 91 15.30 18.14 -1.47
C LEU A 91 13.86 17.83 -1.05
N MET A 92 12.95 17.62 -2.00
CA MET A 92 11.57 17.27 -1.70
C MET A 92 11.45 15.92 -0.99
N THR A 93 12.27 14.95 -1.37
CA THR A 93 12.33 13.64 -0.69
C THR A 93 12.86 13.81 0.73
N PHE A 94 13.95 14.54 0.91
CA PHE A 94 14.49 14.87 2.23
C PHE A 94 13.43 15.53 3.12
N LEU A 95 12.70 16.53 2.59
CA LEU A 95 11.64 17.23 3.31
C LEU A 95 10.48 16.30 3.67
N ALA A 96 10.07 15.39 2.78
CA ALA A 96 9.02 14.41 3.09
C ALA A 96 9.44 13.50 4.27
N LEU A 97 10.66 12.99 4.25
CA LEU A 97 11.21 12.16 5.34
C LEU A 97 11.35 12.94 6.65
N PHE A 98 11.89 14.16 6.56
CA PHE A 98 12.09 15.02 7.73
C PHE A 98 10.77 15.43 8.36
N LEU A 99 9.78 15.84 7.56
CA LEU A 99 8.47 16.22 8.04
C LEU A 99 7.74 15.03 8.67
N GLN A 100 7.82 13.84 8.07
CA GLN A 100 7.23 12.64 8.65
C GLN A 100 7.89 12.29 10.00
N GLY A 101 9.21 12.42 10.12
CA GLY A 101 9.94 12.15 11.36
C GLY A 101 9.69 13.18 12.49
N THR A 102 9.26 14.40 12.16
CA THR A 102 9.15 15.52 13.11
C THR A 102 7.72 15.91 13.43
N ILE A 103 6.99 16.47 12.47
CA ILE A 103 5.69 17.12 12.67
C ILE A 103 4.54 16.22 12.20
N MET A 104 4.72 15.53 11.08
CA MET A 104 3.71 14.67 10.45
C MET A 104 3.92 13.19 10.78
N LYS A 105 4.15 12.89 12.06
CA LYS A 105 4.33 11.50 12.57
C LYS A 105 3.12 10.59 12.32
N PHE A 106 1.95 11.18 12.05
CA PHE A 106 0.75 10.45 11.67
C PHE A 106 0.78 9.94 10.22
N THR A 107 1.75 10.34 9.40
CA THR A 107 1.92 9.82 8.04
C THR A 107 2.90 8.65 7.99
N MET A 108 2.84 7.87 6.91
CA MET A 108 3.73 6.77 6.58
C MET A 108 4.43 7.09 5.27
N VAL A 109 5.76 7.20 5.35
CA VAL A 109 6.64 7.50 4.22
C VAL A 109 6.32 6.64 2.99
N PRO A 110 6.14 5.31 3.09
CA PRO A 110 5.88 4.52 1.90
C PRO A 110 4.58 4.88 1.18
N ALA A 111 3.47 5.09 1.91
CA ALA A 111 2.20 5.53 1.33
C ALA A 111 2.35 6.89 0.65
N TRP A 112 3.06 7.82 1.30
CA TRP A 112 3.31 9.15 0.78
C TRP A 112 4.09 9.07 -0.54
N LEU A 113 5.24 8.40 -0.54
CA LEU A 113 6.11 8.31 -1.72
C LEU A 113 5.46 7.55 -2.87
N ILE A 114 4.70 6.48 -2.60
CA ILE A 114 3.95 5.76 -3.64
C ILE A 114 2.93 6.67 -4.31
N THR A 115 2.21 7.48 -3.52
CA THR A 115 1.20 8.38 -4.07
C THR A 115 1.82 9.50 -4.88
N TRP A 116 2.90 10.09 -4.37
CA TRP A 116 3.67 11.09 -5.10
C TRP A 116 4.24 10.53 -6.41
N GLY A 117 4.86 9.35 -6.38
CA GLY A 117 5.41 8.70 -7.57
C GLY A 117 4.33 8.35 -8.59
N THR A 118 3.17 7.85 -8.14
CA THR A 118 2.02 7.54 -9.00
C THR A 118 1.46 8.81 -9.65
N PHE A 119 1.32 9.89 -8.88
CA PHE A 119 0.92 11.20 -9.40
C PHE A 119 1.88 11.63 -10.52
N MET A 120 3.19 11.64 -10.24
CA MET A 120 4.21 12.08 -11.20
C MET A 120 4.24 11.21 -12.45
N LEU A 121 4.08 9.90 -12.30
CA LEU A 121 3.99 8.97 -13.42
C LEU A 121 2.83 9.33 -14.36
N ILE A 122 1.64 9.66 -13.83
CA ILE A 122 0.49 9.97 -14.67
C ILE A 122 0.65 11.34 -15.34
N VAL A 123 0.96 12.39 -14.58
CA VAL A 123 1.02 13.77 -15.12
C VAL A 123 2.18 14.00 -16.09
N SER A 124 3.22 13.16 -16.04
CA SER A 124 4.34 13.23 -16.99
C SER A 124 4.02 12.57 -18.34
N ASN A 125 2.99 11.72 -18.39
CA ASN A 125 2.65 10.95 -19.60
C ASN A 125 1.32 11.39 -20.24
N ILE A 126 0.41 11.99 -19.46
CA ILE A 126 -0.93 12.34 -19.92
C ILE A 126 -1.26 13.80 -19.55
N LYS A 127 -1.93 14.50 -20.47
CA LYS A 127 -2.49 15.83 -20.20
C LYS A 127 -3.74 15.72 -19.34
N ILE A 128 -3.76 16.44 -18.22
CA ILE A 128 -4.89 16.44 -17.31
C ILE A 128 -5.96 17.42 -17.79
N ALA A 129 -7.16 16.90 -18.09
CA ALA A 129 -8.29 17.72 -18.54
C ALA A 129 -8.96 18.50 -17.40
N SER A 130 -9.09 17.88 -16.22
CA SER A 130 -9.67 18.49 -15.02
C SER A 130 -8.86 18.10 -13.79
N TRP A 131 -8.16 19.07 -13.21
CA TRP A 131 -7.31 18.86 -12.03
C TRP A 131 -8.08 18.39 -10.79
N PRO A 132 -9.25 18.97 -10.42
CA PRO A 132 -10.02 18.47 -9.28
C PRO A 132 -10.48 17.03 -9.47
N LEU A 133 -10.95 16.69 -10.67
CA LEU A 133 -11.39 15.33 -10.99
C LEU A 133 -10.22 14.35 -10.96
N PHE A 134 -9.07 14.74 -11.51
CA PHE A 134 -7.84 13.96 -11.46
C PHE A 134 -7.41 13.64 -10.01
N ILE A 135 -7.37 14.66 -9.15
CA ILE A 135 -6.99 14.49 -7.73
C ILE A 135 -7.99 13.58 -7.02
N PHE A 136 -9.29 13.80 -7.25
CA PHE A 136 -10.33 12.99 -6.65
C PHE A 136 -10.27 11.53 -7.10
N GLU A 137 -10.15 11.27 -8.40
CA GLU A 137 -10.04 9.91 -8.94
C GLU A 137 -8.78 9.20 -8.43
N LEU A 138 -7.63 9.88 -8.40
CA LEU A 138 -6.40 9.30 -7.89
C LEU A 138 -6.57 8.88 -6.42
N LEU A 139 -7.07 9.79 -5.59
CA LEU A 139 -7.29 9.52 -4.17
C LEU A 139 -8.31 8.41 -3.98
N ALA A 140 -9.46 8.48 -4.67
CA ALA A 140 -10.52 7.49 -4.57
C ALA A 140 -10.05 6.10 -5.02
N SER A 141 -9.34 5.99 -6.14
CA SER A 141 -8.77 4.73 -6.61
C SER A 141 -7.77 4.15 -5.62
N MET A 142 -6.84 4.96 -5.09
CA MET A 142 -5.86 4.47 -4.11
C MET A 142 -6.53 4.02 -2.81
N LEU A 143 -7.52 4.76 -2.31
CA LEU A 143 -8.30 4.36 -1.14
C LEU A 143 -9.09 3.08 -1.41
N MET A 144 -9.73 2.94 -2.57
CA MET A 144 -10.42 1.72 -2.99
C MET A 144 -9.47 0.52 -2.99
N GLY A 145 -8.22 0.67 -3.44
CA GLY A 145 -7.22 -0.40 -3.33
C GLY A 145 -7.02 -0.86 -1.88
N ILE A 146 -6.86 0.08 -0.96
CA ILE A 146 -6.64 -0.21 0.47
C ILE A 146 -7.88 -0.81 1.14
N PHE A 147 -9.07 -0.26 0.90
CA PHE A 147 -10.30 -0.68 1.57
C PHE A 147 -10.94 -1.91 0.92
N VAL A 148 -11.04 -1.95 -0.41
CA VAL A 148 -11.74 -3.04 -1.12
C VAL A 148 -10.83 -4.24 -1.33
N ILE A 149 -9.57 -4.04 -1.70
CA ILE A 149 -8.66 -5.17 -1.95
C ILE A 149 -7.94 -5.53 -0.65
N GLY A 150 -7.27 -4.57 0.00
CA GLY A 150 -6.51 -4.76 1.24
C GLY A 150 -7.34 -5.27 2.41
N TYR A 151 -8.22 -4.41 2.90
CA TYR A 151 -8.98 -4.65 4.13
C TYR A 151 -10.03 -5.76 3.97
N ALA A 152 -10.77 -5.80 2.86
CA ALA A 152 -11.81 -6.81 2.67
C ALA A 152 -11.24 -8.22 2.47
N SER A 153 -10.10 -8.37 1.77
CA SER A 153 -9.40 -9.66 1.64
C SER A 153 -8.94 -10.20 2.99
N ASP A 154 -8.41 -9.31 3.85
CA ASP A 154 -8.03 -9.70 5.19
C ASP A 154 -9.23 -10.08 6.09
N PHE A 155 -10.34 -9.35 5.97
CA PHE A 155 -11.58 -9.70 6.66
C PHE A 155 -12.09 -11.08 6.22
N PHE A 156 -12.05 -11.37 4.93
CA PHE A 156 -12.37 -12.69 4.38
C PHE A 156 -11.44 -13.77 4.93
N ASN A 157 -10.13 -13.52 4.96
CA ASN A 157 -9.17 -14.45 5.55
C ASN A 157 -9.49 -14.76 7.01
N LYS A 158 -9.83 -13.74 7.81
CA LYS A 158 -10.19 -13.92 9.22
C LYS A 158 -11.44 -14.79 9.39
N ILE A 159 -12.45 -14.61 8.52
CA ILE A 159 -13.64 -15.46 8.48
C ILE A 159 -13.27 -16.90 8.11
N MET A 160 -12.47 -17.08 7.06
CA MET A 160 -12.06 -18.40 6.60
C MET A 160 -11.24 -19.16 7.66
N PHE A 161 -10.34 -18.48 8.37
CA PHE A 161 -9.60 -19.09 9.48
C PHE A 161 -10.47 -19.37 10.71
N HIS A 162 -11.56 -18.63 10.91
CA HIS A 162 -12.53 -18.92 11.98
C HIS A 162 -13.34 -20.19 11.69
N PHE A 163 -13.79 -20.36 10.44
CA PHE A 163 -14.56 -21.54 10.03
C PHE A 163 -13.67 -22.77 9.73
N PHE A 164 -12.44 -22.56 9.29
CA PHE A 164 -11.48 -23.61 8.95
C PHE A 164 -10.14 -23.40 9.68
N PRO A 165 -10.10 -23.56 11.02
CA PRO A 165 -8.87 -23.43 11.77
C PRO A 165 -7.78 -24.38 11.24
N GLU A 166 -6.53 -23.93 11.28
CA GLU A 166 -5.40 -24.86 11.13
C GLU A 166 -5.41 -25.79 12.33
N GLU A 167 -5.43 -27.11 12.09
CA GLU A 167 -5.15 -28.06 13.14
C GLU A 167 -3.75 -27.72 13.68
N LYS A 168 -3.70 -27.28 14.93
CA LYS A 168 -2.45 -27.19 15.67
C LYS A 168 -1.86 -28.59 15.64
N LYS A 169 -0.78 -28.80 14.89
CA LYS A 169 0.09 -29.93 15.15
C LYS A 169 0.60 -29.75 16.57
N GLU A 170 -0.03 -30.47 17.50
CA GLU A 170 0.44 -30.62 18.86
C GLU A 170 1.93 -30.97 18.81
N LYS A 171 2.76 -30.08 19.34
CA LYS A 171 4.03 -30.50 19.92
C LYS A 171 3.70 -31.27 21.20
N GLN A 172 3.24 -32.50 21.05
CA GLN A 172 3.34 -33.54 22.07
C GLN A 172 4.18 -34.67 21.48
N ALA A 173 5.48 -34.60 21.74
CA ALA A 173 6.29 -35.79 21.91
C ALA A 173 6.86 -35.71 23.34
N ASN A 174 6.04 -36.20 24.27
CA ASN A 174 6.36 -36.81 25.57
C ASN A 174 7.44 -36.18 26.47
N GLY A 175 7.00 -35.69 27.64
CA GLY A 175 7.76 -35.85 28.89
C GLY A 175 7.90 -37.34 29.22
N LEU A 176 9.03 -37.82 29.75
CA LEU A 176 9.48 -37.80 31.16
C LEU A 176 10.82 -38.60 31.23
N PRO A 177 11.52 -38.71 32.38
CA PRO A 177 11.89 -37.76 33.44
C PRO A 177 13.43 -37.69 33.67
N ASP A 178 13.86 -36.87 34.63
CA ASP A 178 15.20 -36.89 35.24
C ASP A 178 15.59 -38.30 35.71
N ASP A 179 16.76 -38.79 35.30
CA ASP A 179 17.53 -39.78 36.05
C ASP A 179 19.02 -39.43 35.96
N ALA A 180 19.55 -39.00 37.11
CA ALA A 180 20.97 -38.97 37.39
C ALA A 180 21.57 -40.38 37.23
N HIS A 181 22.75 -40.47 36.62
CA HIS A 181 23.88 -41.35 36.96
C HIS A 181 24.80 -41.48 35.74
N HIS A 182 25.99 -40.89 35.82
CA HIS A 182 27.25 -41.64 35.70
C HIS A 182 28.43 -40.68 35.93
N SER A 183 28.95 -40.76 37.14
CA SER A 183 30.36 -40.63 37.43
C SER A 183 31.19 -41.61 36.60
N ALA A 184 32.17 -41.10 35.86
CA ALA A 184 33.54 -41.62 35.75
C ALA A 184 34.39 -40.60 34.97
#